data_AF-A0AAW0VQI2-F1
#
_entry.id   AF-A0AAW0VQI2-F1
#
_cell.length_a   1.000
_cell.length_b   1.000
_cell.length_c   1.000
_cell.angle_alpha   90.00
_cell.angle_beta   90.00
_cell.angle_gamma   90.00
#
_symmetry.space_group_name_H-M   'P 1'
#
loop_
_entity.id
_entity.type
_entity.pdbx_description
1 polymer ?
#
loop_
_entity_poly.entity_id
_entity_poly.type
_entity_poly.pdbx_seq_one_letter_code
_entity_poly.pdbx_strand_id
1 'polypeptide(L)'
;PLHAKEDQVRDDTVEVCRQLAKQCSDAVAVEAFVKLLFDIFFGSDGKLTVTTQKVSVLQGVEAVGEHSVTGSSSYKLSVTVLEKMMKVLETESHEGTLVQALSALTIWSTKFTTDIPQKLLDFLP
;
A
#
# COMPACT_ATOMS: atom_id res chain seq x y z
N PRO A 1 -0.07 6.08 -14.23
CA PRO A 1 -1.17 5.18 -14.66
C PRO A 1 -2.20 4.87 -13.54
N LEU A 2 -1.77 4.68 -12.28
CA LEU A 2 -2.69 4.51 -11.14
C LEU A 2 -3.56 5.75 -10.82
N HIS A 3 -3.22 6.91 -11.38
CA HIS A 3 -4.03 8.13 -11.31
C HIS A 3 -4.51 8.57 -12.71
N ALA A 4 -4.60 7.64 -13.67
CA ALA A 4 -5.16 7.92 -15.00
C ALA A 4 -6.62 8.37 -14.91
N LYS A 5 -7.10 9.05 -15.96
CA LYS A 5 -8.49 9.52 -16.03
C LYS A 5 -9.45 8.35 -16.21
N GLU A 6 -9.03 7.36 -16.98
CA GLU A 6 -9.80 6.19 -17.36
C GLU A 6 -9.73 5.12 -16.26
N ASP A 7 -10.90 4.71 -15.77
CA ASP A 7 -11.03 3.73 -14.69
C ASP A 7 -10.39 2.40 -15.05
N GLN A 8 -10.65 1.89 -16.27
CA GLN A 8 -10.07 0.64 -16.76
C GLN A 8 -8.54 0.65 -16.75
N VAL A 9 -7.91 1.78 -17.09
CA VAL A 9 -6.44 1.89 -17.08
C VAL A 9 -5.91 1.78 -15.65
N ARG A 10 -6.63 2.31 -14.66
CA ARG A 10 -6.25 2.19 -13.26
C ARG A 10 -6.39 0.74 -12.79
N ASP A 11 -7.50 0.09 -13.11
CA ASP A 11 -7.77 -1.31 -12.74
C ASP A 11 -6.73 -2.26 -13.35
N ASP A 12 -6.43 -2.12 -14.64
CA ASP A 12 -5.39 -2.90 -15.32
C ASP A 12 -4.01 -2.65 -14.69
N THR A 13 -3.73 -1.39 -14.31
CA THR A 13 -2.46 -1.05 -13.66
C THR A 13 -2.34 -1.69 -12.28
N VAL A 14 -3.42 -1.73 -11.49
CA VAL A 14 -3.43 -2.43 -10.19
C VAL A 14 -3.08 -3.90 -10.38
N GLU A 15 -3.64 -4.54 -11.41
CA GLU A 15 -3.35 -5.95 -11.69
C GLU A 15 -1.90 -6.15 -12.14
N VAL A 16 -1.36 -5.26 -12.97
CA VAL A 16 0.08 -5.27 -13.32
C VAL A 16 0.95 -5.16 -12.06
N CYS A 17 0.60 -4.27 -11.12
CA CYS A 17 1.32 -4.14 -9.84
C CYS A 17 1.33 -5.47 -9.07
N ARG A 18 0.18 -6.16 -9.02
CA ARG A 18 0.03 -7.46 -8.36
C ARG A 18 0.91 -8.51 -8.98
N GLN A 19 0.88 -8.64 -10.31
CA GLN A 19 1.64 -9.64 -11.03
C GLN A 19 3.15 -9.40 -10.91
N LEU A 20 3.61 -8.15 -10.96
CA LEU A 20 5.00 -7.81 -10.73
C LEU A 20 5.45 -8.15 -9.29
N ALA A 21 4.64 -7.80 -8.29
CA ALA A 21 4.95 -8.09 -6.89
C ALA A 21 5.04 -9.60 -6.62
N LYS A 22 4.09 -10.39 -7.13
CA LYS A 22 4.07 -11.86 -7.01
C LYS A 22 5.29 -12.57 -7.59
N GLN A 23 6.04 -11.91 -8.46
CA GLN A 23 7.26 -12.46 -9.06
C GLN A 23 8.52 -11.84 -8.44
N CYS A 24 8.37 -10.97 -7.44
CA CYS A 24 9.47 -10.27 -6.79
C CYS A 24 9.77 -10.85 -5.41
N SER A 25 10.96 -11.42 -5.27
CA SER A 25 11.50 -11.93 -3.99
C SER A 25 12.59 -11.01 -3.41
N ASP A 26 12.93 -9.92 -4.10
CA ASP A 26 13.88 -8.92 -3.62
C ASP A 26 13.17 -7.87 -2.74
N ALA A 27 13.52 -7.88 -1.46
CA ALA A 27 12.93 -6.96 -0.48
C ALA A 27 13.19 -5.49 -0.81
N VAL A 28 14.37 -5.15 -1.33
CA VAL A 28 14.74 -3.76 -1.65
C VAL A 28 13.90 -3.25 -2.82
N ALA A 29 13.69 -4.10 -3.83
CA ALA A 29 12.83 -3.76 -4.96
C ALA A 29 11.37 -3.57 -4.54
N VAL A 30 10.83 -4.44 -3.69
CA VAL A 30 9.47 -4.31 -3.15
C VAL A 30 9.34 -3.04 -2.31
N GLU A 31 10.32 -2.74 -1.45
CA GLU A 31 10.34 -1.51 -0.66
C GLU A 31 10.32 -0.26 -1.55
N ALA A 32 11.18 -0.23 -2.57
CA ALA A 32 11.24 0.87 -3.52
C ALA A 32 9.91 1.04 -4.27
N PHE A 33 9.27 -0.07 -4.65
CA PHE A 33 7.99 -0.04 -5.35
C PHE A 33 6.88 0.53 -4.46
N VAL A 34 6.72 0.02 -3.23
CA VAL A 34 5.70 0.54 -2.32
C VAL A 34 5.97 2.00 -1.94
N LYS A 35 7.25 2.36 -1.75
CA LYS A 35 7.64 3.75 -1.49
C LYS A 35 7.20 4.67 -2.62
N LEU A 36 7.44 4.28 -3.89
CA LEU A 36 6.98 5.04 -5.04
C LEU A 36 5.47 5.27 -5.01
N LEU A 37 4.68 4.23 -4.68
CA LEU A 37 3.22 4.35 -4.59
C LEU A 37 2.78 5.34 -3.49
N PHE A 38 3.40 5.27 -2.31
CA PHE A 38 3.13 6.25 -1.26
C PHE A 38 3.59 7.66 -1.62
N ASP A 39 4.73 7.82 -2.29
CA ASP A 39 5.20 9.12 -2.75
C ASP A 39 4.17 9.74 -3.72
N ILE A 40 3.62 8.95 -4.65
CA ILE A 40 2.54 9.38 -5.55
C ILE A 40 1.29 9.76 -4.73
N PHE A 41 0.88 8.92 -3.77
CA PHE A 41 -0.27 9.19 -2.91
C PHE A 41 -0.14 10.53 -2.18
N PHE A 42 1.07 10.83 -1.67
CA PHE A 42 1.38 12.08 -0.97
C PHE A 42 1.75 13.25 -1.91
N GLY A 43 1.64 13.06 -3.23
CA GLY A 43 1.66 14.13 -4.22
C GLY A 43 3.00 14.38 -4.93
N SER A 44 3.92 13.39 -4.96
CA SER A 44 5.17 13.50 -5.72
C SER A 44 4.94 13.69 -7.24
N ASP A 45 3.82 13.19 -7.75
CA ASP A 45 3.38 13.32 -9.15
C ASP A 45 2.20 14.30 -9.30
N GLY A 46 2.14 15.29 -8.41
CA GLY A 46 1.03 16.22 -8.28
C GLY A 46 -0.04 15.74 -7.31
N LYS A 47 -0.75 16.69 -6.70
CA LYS A 47 -1.77 16.38 -5.69
C LYS A 47 -2.95 15.62 -6.31
N LEU A 48 -3.22 14.43 -5.81
CA LEU A 48 -4.43 13.67 -6.16
C LEU A 48 -5.65 14.38 -5.57
N THR A 49 -6.42 15.04 -6.44
CA THR A 49 -7.65 15.75 -6.05
C THR A 49 -8.89 14.89 -6.16
N VAL A 50 -8.83 13.80 -6.95
CA VAL A 50 -9.94 12.88 -7.15
C VAL A 50 -9.79 11.68 -6.23
N THR A 51 -10.79 11.44 -5.39
CA THR A 51 -10.79 10.32 -4.42
C THR A 51 -10.54 8.97 -5.09
N THR A 52 -11.14 8.70 -6.26
CA THR A 52 -10.98 7.41 -6.95
C THR A 52 -9.53 7.14 -7.36
N GLN A 53 -8.75 8.18 -7.67
CA GLN A 53 -7.32 8.05 -7.94
C GLN A 53 -6.53 7.71 -6.67
N LYS A 54 -6.87 8.33 -5.53
CA LYS A 54 -6.29 7.96 -4.22
C LYS A 54 -6.57 6.49 -3.89
N VAL A 55 -7.82 6.05 -4.09
CA VAL A 55 -8.23 4.66 -3.90
C VAL A 55 -7.42 3.73 -4.80
N SER A 56 -7.30 4.03 -6.09
CA SER A 56 -6.51 3.20 -7.03
C SER A 56 -5.03 3.10 -6.65
N VAL A 57 -4.43 4.17 -6.13
CA VAL A 57 -3.04 4.10 -5.63
C VAL A 57 -2.93 3.18 -4.41
N LEU A 58 -3.89 3.24 -3.48
CA LEU A 58 -3.93 2.34 -2.32
C LEU A 58 -4.23 0.89 -2.70
N GLN A 59 -5.04 0.65 -3.73
CA GLN A 59 -5.22 -0.69 -4.33
C GLN A 59 -3.90 -1.22 -4.91
N GLY A 60 -3.08 -0.34 -5.49
CA GLY A 60 -1.70 -0.68 -5.88
C GLY A 60 -0.85 -1.10 -4.68
N VAL A 61 -0.91 -0.37 -3.56
CA VAL A 61 -0.20 -0.74 -2.32
C VAL A 61 -0.68 -2.08 -1.78
N GLU A 62 -1.99 -2.34 -1.78
CA GLU A 62 -2.57 -3.64 -1.43
C GLU A 62 -2.03 -4.75 -2.32
N ALA A 63 -2.07 -4.56 -3.64
CA ALA A 63 -1.61 -5.53 -4.62
C ALA A 63 -0.13 -5.90 -4.43
N VAL A 64 0.72 -4.93 -4.06
CA VAL A 64 2.13 -5.20 -3.79
C VAL A 64 2.35 -6.01 -2.51
N GLY A 65 1.38 -6.02 -1.58
CA GLY A 65 1.42 -6.87 -0.38
C GLY A 65 1.38 -8.38 -0.66
N GLU A 66 1.06 -8.78 -1.90
CA GLU A 66 1.12 -10.17 -2.36
C GLU A 66 2.51 -10.59 -2.87
N HIS A 67 3.57 -9.86 -2.51
CA HIS A 67 4.94 -10.18 -2.90
C HIS A 67 5.45 -11.54 -2.40
N SER A 68 6.54 -12.03 -2.98
CA SER A 68 7.17 -13.32 -2.62
C SER A 68 8.33 -13.22 -1.62
N VAL A 69 8.63 -12.04 -1.10
CA VAL A 69 9.62 -11.88 -0.01
C VAL A 69 9.17 -12.64 1.23
N THR A 70 10.09 -13.33 1.90
CA THR A 70 9.82 -14.15 3.09
C THR A 70 10.72 -13.78 4.27
N GLY A 71 10.44 -14.37 5.44
CA GLY A 71 11.26 -14.22 6.65
C GLY A 71 11.26 -12.79 7.22
N SER A 72 12.35 -12.44 7.90
CA SER A 72 12.48 -11.15 8.60
C SER A 72 12.41 -9.94 7.67
N SER A 73 12.80 -10.09 6.39
CA SER A 73 12.65 -9.04 5.39
C SER A 73 11.18 -8.74 5.09
N SER A 74 10.33 -9.77 4.96
CA SER A 74 8.88 -9.57 4.77
C SER A 74 8.25 -8.86 5.96
N TYR A 75 8.64 -9.22 7.19
CA TYR A 75 8.17 -8.54 8.39
C TYR A 75 8.57 -7.05 8.39
N LYS A 76 9.85 -6.75 8.13
CA LYS A 76 10.36 -5.37 8.09
C LYS A 76 9.65 -4.52 7.04
N LEU A 77 9.38 -5.08 5.86
CA LEU A 77 8.60 -4.42 4.82
C LEU A 77 7.20 -4.05 5.33
N SER A 78 6.49 -4.99 5.94
CA SER A 78 5.17 -4.73 6.49
C SER A 78 5.17 -3.67 7.60
N VAL A 79 6.23 -3.59 8.41
CA VAL A 79 6.39 -2.52 9.40
C VAL A 79 6.55 -1.17 8.70
N THR A 80 7.40 -1.07 7.68
CA THR A 80 7.56 0.16 6.89
C THR A 80 6.25 0.59 6.23
N VAL A 81 5.47 -0.36 5.69
CA VAL A 81 4.16 -0.07 5.09
C VAL A 81 3.16 0.38 6.14
N LEU A 82 3.10 -0.28 7.31
CA LEU A 82 2.27 0.12 8.44
C LEU A 82 2.55 1.58 8.84
N GLU A 83 3.82 1.98 8.96
CA GLU A 83 4.18 3.35 9.33
C GLU A 83 3.63 4.38 8.36
N LYS A 84 3.73 4.11 7.06
CA LYS A 84 3.19 4.98 6.01
C LYS A 84 1.66 4.95 5.96
N MET A 85 1.05 3.79 6.19
CA MET A 85 -0.39 3.62 6.22
C MET A 85 -1.04 4.37 7.39
N MET A 86 -0.40 4.39 8.56
CA MET A 86 -0.86 5.18 9.70
C MET A 86 -0.97 6.66 9.35
N LYS A 87 0.02 7.19 8.62
CA LYS A 87 -0.05 8.57 8.11
C LYS A 87 -1.22 8.77 7.14
N VAL A 88 -1.55 7.77 6.29
CA VAL A 88 -2.74 7.84 5.43
C VAL A 88 -4.01 7.92 6.26
N LEU A 89 -4.16 7.06 7.27
CA LEU A 89 -5.33 7.02 8.15
C LEU A 89 -5.48 8.30 8.99
N GLU A 90 -4.39 8.94 9.38
CA GLU A 90 -4.39 10.22 10.11
C GLU A 90 -4.74 11.42 9.22
N THR A 91 -4.41 11.37 7.92
CA THR A 91 -4.51 12.54 7.02
C THR A 91 -5.73 12.54 6.11
N GLU A 92 -6.33 11.38 5.88
CA GLU A 92 -7.51 11.25 5.03
C GLU A 92 -8.81 11.25 5.86
N SER A 93 -9.84 11.92 5.32
CA SER A 93 -11.18 11.97 5.92
C SER A 93 -12.26 11.33 5.04
N HIS A 94 -11.91 10.96 3.81
CA HIS A 94 -12.86 10.36 2.88
C HIS A 94 -13.01 8.86 3.15
N GLU A 95 -14.24 8.42 3.43
CA GLU A 95 -14.56 7.04 3.81
C GLU A 95 -14.00 6.00 2.84
N GLY A 96 -14.25 6.15 1.53
CA GLY A 96 -13.75 5.20 0.53
C GLY A 96 -12.22 5.06 0.51
N THR A 97 -11.48 6.13 0.81
CA THR A 97 -10.01 6.08 0.91
C THR A 97 -9.57 5.37 2.18
N LEU A 98 -10.24 5.63 3.31
CA LEU A 98 -9.96 4.98 4.59
C LEU A 98 -10.27 3.47 4.55
N VAL A 99 -11.40 3.08 3.97
CA VAL A 99 -11.77 1.67 3.78
C VAL A 99 -10.72 0.96 2.94
N GLN A 100 -10.28 1.55 1.83
CA GLN A 100 -9.23 0.97 1.00
C GLN A 100 -7.87 0.91 1.72
N ALA A 101 -7.52 1.91 2.54
CA ALA A 101 -6.30 1.89 3.34
C ALA A 101 -6.31 0.74 4.37
N LEU A 102 -7.45 0.49 5.02
CA LEU A 102 -7.63 -0.63 5.95
C LEU A 102 -7.61 -1.99 5.23
N SER A 103 -8.19 -2.08 4.04
CA SER A 103 -8.10 -3.27 3.18
C SER A 103 -6.64 -3.60 2.87
N ALA A 104 -5.88 -2.60 2.39
CA ALA A 104 -4.45 -2.74 2.14
C ALA A 104 -3.71 -3.18 3.40
N LEU A 105 -3.95 -2.53 4.55
CA LEU A 105 -3.31 -2.86 5.81
C LEU A 105 -3.59 -4.31 6.24
N THR A 106 -4.79 -4.83 5.97
CA THR A 106 -5.17 -6.22 6.26
C THR A 106 -4.29 -7.21 5.49
N ILE A 107 -3.98 -6.93 4.21
CA ILE A 107 -3.07 -7.78 3.44
C ILE A 107 -1.65 -7.74 4.02
N TRP A 108 -1.13 -6.56 4.33
CA TRP A 108 0.22 -6.38 4.85
C TRP A 108 0.40 -6.97 6.25
N SER A 109 -0.65 -6.95 7.08
CA SER A 109 -0.62 -7.49 8.44
C SER A 109 -0.53 -9.02 8.48
N THR A 110 -0.93 -9.71 7.41
CA THR A 110 -0.72 -11.18 7.29
C THR A 110 0.74 -11.60 7.36
N LYS A 111 1.69 -10.65 7.19
CA LYS A 111 3.13 -10.91 7.26
C LYS A 111 3.75 -10.60 8.62
N PHE A 112 2.96 -10.19 9.62
CA PHE A 112 3.42 -10.03 10.99
C PHE A 112 3.58 -11.40 11.68
N THR A 113 4.60 -12.15 11.28
CA THR A 113 4.83 -13.52 11.74
C THR A 113 5.63 -13.62 13.04
N THR A 114 6.33 -12.55 13.43
CA THR A 114 7.21 -12.54 14.61
C THR A 114 6.53 -11.91 15.81
N ASP A 115 5.93 -10.75 15.60
CA ASP A 115 5.26 -9.94 16.61
C ASP A 115 4.28 -8.98 15.91
N ILE A 116 3.31 -8.46 16.66
CA ILE A 116 2.42 -7.42 16.16
C ILE A 116 3.08 -6.07 16.48
N PRO A 117 3.35 -5.20 15.49
CA PRO A 117 3.99 -3.93 15.76
C PRO A 117 3.16 -3.08 16.73
N GLN A 118 3.82 -2.51 17.75
CA GLN A 118 3.16 -1.71 18.79
C GLN A 118 2.31 -0.57 18.22
N LYS A 119 2.77 0.06 17.13
CA LYS A 119 2.04 1.12 16.44
C LYS A 119 0.65 0.70 15.97
N LEU A 120 0.47 -0.57 15.59
CA LEU A 120 -0.85 -1.10 15.23
C LEU A 120 -1.71 -1.32 16.48
N LEU A 121 -1.12 -1.78 17.59
CA LEU A 121 -1.82 -1.96 18.86
C LEU A 121 -2.29 -0.62 19.44
N ASP A 122 -1.45 0.40 19.38
CA ASP A 122 -1.76 1.75 19.87
C ASP A 122 -2.87 2.44 19.04
N PHE A 123 -3.07 2.00 17.80
CA PHE A 123 -4.11 2.52 16.93
C PHE A 123 -5.49 1.92 17.23
N LEU A 124 -5.53 0.71 17.81
CA LEU A 124 -6.79 0.05 18.17
C LEU A 124 -7.31 0.58 19.52
N PRO A 125 -8.63 0.78 19.67
CA PRO A 125 -9.24 1.25 20.91
C PRO A 125 -9.22 0.23 22.05
#